data_AF-A0A1H8LEE3-F1
#
_entry.id   AF-A0A1H8LEE3-F1
#
_cell.length_a   1.000
_cell.length_b   1.000
_cell.length_c   1.000
_cell.angle_alpha   90.00
_cell.angle_beta   90.00
_cell.angle_gamma   90.00
#
_symmetry.space_group_name_H-M   'P 1'
#
loop_
_entity.id
_entity.type
_entity.pdbx_description
1 polymer ?
#
loop_
_entity_poly.entity_id
_entity_poly.type
_entity_poly.pdbx_seq_one_letter_code
_entity_poly.pdbx_strand_id
1 'polypeptide(L)' 'MRITQFLAVSAVLVLVACGGKPTAPESPDPDAYGKTIQPFHQIPSGDQEGGGKARSTEEKSSY' A
#
# COMPACT_ATOMS: atom_id res chain seq x y z
N MET A 1 -23.16 -30.01 -18.69
CA MET A 1 -23.19 -30.26 -17.23
C MET A 1 -21.81 -30.50 -16.61
N ARG A 2 -20.92 -31.33 -17.19
CA ARG A 2 -19.59 -31.58 -16.59
C ARG A 2 -18.67 -30.36 -16.58
N ILE A 3 -18.58 -29.63 -17.70
CA ILE A 3 -17.74 -28.43 -17.83
C ILE A 3 -18.20 -27.29 -16.90
N THR A 4 -19.51 -27.09 -16.79
CA THR A 4 -20.10 -26.10 -15.88
C THR A 4 -19.76 -26.36 -14.41
N GLN A 5 -19.64 -27.64 -14.01
CA GLN A 5 -19.21 -28.00 -12.66
C GLN A 5 -17.73 -27.70 -12.44
N PHE A 6 -16.86 -27.99 -13.42
CA PHE A 6 -15.43 -27.64 -13.33
C PHE A 6 -15.21 -26.13 -13.22
N LEU A 7 -15.94 -25.32 -13.99
CA LEU A 7 -15.87 -23.86 -13.92
C LEU A 7 -16.36 -23.32 -12.57
N ALA A 8 -17.43 -23.90 -12.01
CA ALA A 8 -17.92 -23.51 -10.70
C ALA A 8 -16.90 -23.79 -9.60
N VAL A 9 -16.25 -24.97 -9.64
CA VAL A 9 -15.21 -25.34 -8.66
C VAL A 9 -13.98 -24.43 -8.79
N SER A 10 -13.54 -24.10 -10.02
CA SER A 10 -12.37 -23.22 -10.19
C SER A 10 -12.66 -21.79 -9.71
N ALA A 11 -13.87 -21.27 -9.95
CA ALA A 11 -14.27 -19.95 -9.48
C ALA A 11 -14.27 -19.86 -7.95
N VAL A 12 -14.75 -20.90 -7.26
CA VAL A 12 -14.72 -20.97 -5.79
C VAL A 12 -13.28 -21.01 -5.28
N LEU A 13 -12.39 -21.78 -5.90
CA LEU A 13 -10.97 -21.84 -5.50
C LEU A 13 -10.26 -20.49 -5.67
N VAL A 14 -10.54 -19.75 -6.73
CA VAL A 14 -9.99 -18.40 -6.95
C VAL A 14 -10.47 -17.42 -5.88
N LEU A 15 -11.74 -17.49 -5.48
CA LEU A 15 -12.29 -16.63 -4.42
C LEU A 15 -11.69 -16.92 -3.04
N VAL A 16 -11.40 -18.19 -2.72
CA VAL A 16 -10.75 -18.57 -1.46
C VAL A 16 -9.27 -18.17 -1.44
N ALA A 17 -8.58 -18.26 -2.59
CA ALA A 17 -7.16 -17.89 -2.71
C ALA A 17 -6.94 -16.38 -2.62
N CYS A 18 -7.83 -15.57 -3.22
CA CYS A 18 -7.74 -14.10 -3.19
C CYS A 18 -8.53 -13.47 -2.03
N GLY A 19 -9.35 -14.25 -1.32
CA GLY A 19 -10.21 -13.82 -0.21
C GLY A 19 -9.59 -14.01 1.18
N GLY A 20 -8.27 -14.19 1.26
CA GLY A 20 -7.56 -14.10 2.53
C GLY A 20 -7.96 -12.81 3.25
N LYS A 21 -8.27 -12.93 4.55
CA LYS A 21 -8.64 -11.78 5.40
C LYS A 21 -7.66 -10.64 5.13
N PRO A 22 -8.11 -9.38 4.97
CA PRO A 22 -7.20 -8.26 4.96
C PRO A 22 -6.32 -8.41 6.21
N THR A 23 -5.04 -8.67 6.01
CA THR A 23 -4.09 -8.83 7.11
C THR A 23 -3.87 -7.42 7.64
N ALA A 24 -4.81 -6.94 8.45
CA ALA A 24 -4.55 -5.81 9.30
C ALA A 24 -3.33 -6.21 10.14
N PRO A 25 -2.26 -5.40 10.15
CA PRO A 25 -1.09 -5.72 10.95
C PRO A 25 -1.54 -5.82 12.41
N GLU A 26 -1.01 -6.80 13.15
CA GLU A 26 -1.40 -7.02 14.55
C GLU A 26 -1.11 -5.80 15.44
N SER A 27 -0.20 -4.94 15.02
CA SER A 27 0.10 -3.66 15.65
C SER A 27 0.36 -2.57 14.61
N PRO A 28 0.19 -1.29 14.96
CA PRO A 28 0.70 -0.19 14.15
C PRO A 28 2.20 -0.38 13.89
N ASP A 29 2.64 -0.06 12.68
CA ASP A 29 4.06 0.01 12.36
C ASP A 29 4.68 1.20 13.12
N PRO A 30 5.58 0.97 14.10
CA PRO A 30 6.21 2.05 14.84
C PRO A 30 7.05 2.95 13.92
N ASP A 31 7.56 2.42 12.80
CA ASP A 31 8.35 3.20 11.84
C ASP A 31 7.46 4.12 10.98
N ALA A 32 6.14 3.89 10.93
CA ALA A 32 5.19 4.75 10.24
C ALA A 32 4.80 5.99 11.07
N TYR A 33 5.01 5.96 12.39
CA TYR A 33 4.70 7.08 13.26
C TYR A 33 5.70 8.23 13.08
N GLY A 34 5.20 9.47 13.12
CA GLY A 34 6.02 10.68 13.01
C GLY A 34 6.59 10.94 11.63
N LYS A 35 6.21 10.17 10.61
CA LYS A 35 6.56 10.48 9.21
C LYS A 35 5.73 11.67 8.74
N THR A 36 6.41 12.69 8.23
CA THR A 36 5.75 13.80 7.55
C THR A 36 4.95 13.24 6.37
N ILE A 37 3.65 13.51 6.39
CA ILE A 37 2.76 13.19 5.28
C ILE A 37 3.30 13.94 4.06
N GLN A 38 3.67 13.20 3.02
CA GLN A 38 4.14 13.83 1.80
C GLN A 38 2.98 14.58 1.17
N PRO A 39 3.11 15.91 0.93
CA PRO A 39 1.97 16.73 0.50
C PRO A 39 1.42 16.30 -0.87
N PHE A 40 2.21 15.60 -1.68
CA PHE A 40 1.89 15.27 -3.07
C PHE A 40 1.53 13.79 -3.27
N HIS A 41 0.49 13.29 -2.60
CA HIS A 41 0.03 11.89 -2.79
C HIS A 41 -0.45 11.53 -4.20
N GLN A 42 -0.61 12.54 -5.07
CA GLN A 42 -1.06 12.40 -6.45
C GLN A 42 0.10 12.20 -7.44
N ILE A 43 1.34 12.45 -7.01
CA ILE A 43 2.53 12.40 -7.85
C ILE A 43 3.29 11.12 -7.52
N PRO A 44 3.66 10.29 -8.51
CA PRO A 44 4.51 9.13 -8.29
C PRO A 44 5.80 9.53 -7.55
N SER A 45 6.28 8.68 -6.64
CA SER A 45 7.42 9.01 -5.78
C SER A 45 8.71 9.37 -6.52
N GLY A 46 8.89 8.84 -7.73
CA GLY A 46 10.02 9.19 -8.61
C GLY A 46 9.96 10.61 -9.15
N ASP A 47 8.76 11.21 -9.20
CA ASP A 47 8.51 12.55 -9.75
C ASP A 47 8.32 13.61 -8.65
N GLN A 48 8.34 13.19 -7.38
CA GLN A 48 8.27 14.09 -6.23
C GLN A 48 9.65 14.73 -5.95
N GLU A 49 9.66 16.02 -5.62
CA GLU A 49 10.87 16.68 -5.11
C GLU A 49 11.39 15.91 -3.87
N GLY A 50 12.66 15.51 -3.88
CA GLY A 50 13.23 14.66 -2.83
C GLY A 50 12.98 13.15 -2.98
N GLY A 51 12.48 12.68 -4.14
CA GLY A 51 12.38 11.25 -4.47
C GLY A 51 11.45 10.46 -3.55
N GLY A 52 10.37 11.09 -3.11
CA GLY A 52 9.44 10.48 -2.18
C GLY A 52 9.95 10.41 -0.74
N LYS A 53 10.87 11.28 -0.35
CA LYS A 53 11.29 11.48 1.05
C LYS A 53 10.63 12.73 1.61
N ALA A 54 10.29 12.70 2.89
CA ALA A 54 9.90 13.91 3.62
C ALA A 54 11.01 14.96 3.49
N ARG A 55 10.64 16.20 3.18
CA ARG A 55 11.59 17.33 3.16
C ARG A 55 12.35 17.38 4.49
N SER A 56 13.67 17.32 4.46
CA SER A 56 14.48 17.32 5.69
C SER A 56 14.32 18.65 6.41
N THR A 57 13.95 18.62 7.70
CA THR A 57 13.90 19.82 8.55
C THR A 57 15.29 20.33 8.95
N GLU A 58 16.35 19.61 8.56
CA GLU A 58 17.75 19.96 8.83
C GLU A 58 18.31 21.01 7.86
N GLU A 59 17.62 21.28 6.75
CA GLU A 59 17.99 22.39 5.89
C GLU A 59 17.60 23.70 6.61
N LYS A 60 18.58 24.25 7.31
CA LYS A 60 18.45 25.47 8.11
C LYS A 60 17.87 26.58 7.24
N SER A 61 16.59 26.89 7.46
CA SER A 61 15.94 28.07 6.92
C SER A 61 16.77 29.30 7.28
N SER A 62 17.41 29.90 6.27
CA SER A 62 18.04 31.21 6.38
C SER A 62 16.97 32.28 6.20
N TYR A 63 16.17 32.50 7.23
CA TYR A 63 15.36 33.71 7.40
C TYR A 63 15.96 34.56 8.51
#